data_AF-A0A3B1BHQ1-F1
#
_entry.id   AF-A0A3B1BHQ1-F1
#
_cell.length_a   1.000
_cell.length_b   1.000
_cell.length_c   1.000
_cell.angle_alpha   90.00
_cell.angle_beta   90.00
_cell.angle_gamma   90.00
#
_symmetry.space_group_name_H-M   'P 1'
#
loop_
_entity.id
_entity.type
_entity.pdbx_description
1 polymer ?
#
loop_
_entity_poly.entity_id
_entity_poly.type
_entity_poly.pdbx_seq_one_letter_code
_entity_poly.pdbx_strand_id
1 'polypeptide(L)'
;MKTKKQAQLIIDNSMAAFGLSKNMETDPKAIKNIIDSMKFDDFNTTFAPMDDFLKEIITKPRTLQPMFEDIETGIITKHPAILDFLALAIQKEWLHESEHIQRAVHTTFVLEAVTAAMSNNHQFFVEVQEHYRNKQRIHGLDTMHILKTFLRSFFISHDLFNIAKAFSLDPLMVYLRVQRGLINACITKNDLNELYKNGEINYIERKLLSTACKDGSKHINKLVGINIYEAGIKDYADGFKTNAMVAHELSEDIKRHPPVATFKNKNILPENSSNVFYDSITETQNLFPNVTYTQEWASLYTTWNMAFVLGNINNLDIIFPKLLIPSIINAESDNFLGTRVISLWLSINHALFRSYEKDSKDTVGPNNKEEMATAWAEINKKYASGLGEIETCEKLKILEKDYNCFFSSPYRNFFRLVKDLFST
;
A
#
# COMPACT_ATOMS: atom_id res chain seq x y z
N MET A 1 -19.86 18.65 -6.50
CA MET A 1 -19.40 17.33 -7.00
C MET A 1 -19.51 17.30 -8.52
N LYS A 2 -18.56 16.66 -9.21
CA LYS A 2 -18.64 16.41 -10.67
C LYS A 2 -19.75 15.40 -10.95
N THR A 3 -20.46 15.55 -12.07
CA THR A 3 -21.41 14.52 -12.53
C THR A 3 -20.67 13.28 -13.01
N LYS A 4 -21.31 12.10 -12.99
CA LYS A 4 -20.71 10.84 -13.50
C LYS A 4 -20.17 11.01 -14.93
N LYS A 5 -20.91 11.70 -15.80
CA LYS A 5 -20.50 11.98 -17.19
C LYS A 5 -19.26 12.87 -17.29
N GLN A 6 -19.14 13.88 -16.43
CA GLN A 6 -17.93 14.73 -16.38
C GLN A 6 -16.72 13.97 -15.83
N ALA A 7 -16.92 13.15 -14.80
CA ALA A 7 -15.86 12.31 -14.24
C ALA A 7 -15.33 11.33 -15.29
N GLN A 8 -16.24 10.68 -16.03
CA GLN A 8 -15.90 9.79 -17.13
C GLN A 8 -15.02 10.46 -18.18
N LEU A 9 -15.42 11.65 -18.63
CA LEU A 9 -14.69 12.41 -19.64
C LEU A 9 -13.27 12.78 -19.16
N ILE A 10 -13.10 13.13 -17.88
CA ILE A 10 -11.78 13.41 -17.31
C ILE A 10 -10.90 12.17 -17.33
N ILE A 11 -11.45 11.01 -16.96
CA ILE A 11 -10.70 9.74 -16.97
C ILE A 11 -10.32 9.35 -18.40
N ASP A 12 -11.27 9.38 -19.34
CA ASP A 12 -11.04 9.04 -20.73
C ASP A 12 -9.95 9.94 -21.36
N ASN A 13 -10.02 11.26 -21.12
CA ASN A 13 -9.01 12.21 -21.59
C ASN A 13 -7.64 11.96 -20.93
N SER A 14 -7.61 11.57 -19.65
CA SER A 14 -6.37 11.25 -18.95
C SER A 14 -5.72 9.97 -19.50
N MET A 15 -6.52 8.92 -19.74
CA MET A 15 -6.05 7.69 -20.38
C MET A 15 -5.47 7.98 -21.75
N ALA A 16 -6.17 8.77 -22.57
CA ALA A 16 -5.69 9.17 -23.89
C ALA A 16 -4.37 9.96 -23.82
N ALA A 17 -4.25 10.91 -22.88
CA ALA A 17 -3.02 11.69 -22.70
C ALA A 17 -1.82 10.83 -22.27
N PHE A 18 -2.07 9.72 -21.56
CA PHE A 18 -1.05 8.73 -21.21
C PHE A 18 -0.73 7.73 -22.33
N GLY A 19 -1.40 7.81 -23.49
CA GLY A 19 -1.26 6.82 -24.58
C GLY A 19 -1.90 5.47 -24.25
N LEU A 20 -2.93 5.45 -23.39
CA LEU A 20 -3.64 4.23 -22.99
C LEU A 20 -4.96 4.07 -23.75
N SER A 21 -5.33 2.83 -24.01
CA SER A 21 -6.61 2.44 -24.62
C SER A 21 -7.40 1.55 -23.66
N LYS A 22 -8.73 1.67 -23.64
CA LYS A 22 -9.60 0.78 -22.84
C LYS A 22 -9.51 -0.69 -23.26
N ASN A 23 -9.17 -0.93 -24.52
CA ASN A 23 -9.02 -2.26 -25.11
C ASN A 23 -7.56 -2.74 -25.09
N MET A 24 -6.70 -2.13 -24.27
CA MET A 24 -5.31 -2.54 -24.14
C MET A 24 -5.24 -3.97 -23.58
N GLU A 25 -4.29 -4.75 -24.11
CA GLU A 25 -3.96 -6.07 -23.60
C GLU A 25 -2.59 -6.05 -22.92
N THR A 26 -2.34 -7.03 -22.06
CA THR A 26 -1.00 -7.26 -21.52
C THR A 26 -0.03 -7.66 -22.62
N ASP A 27 1.20 -7.15 -22.56
CA ASP A 27 2.35 -7.66 -23.30
C ASP A 27 3.03 -8.78 -22.49
N PRO A 28 2.99 -10.04 -22.94
CA PRO A 28 3.60 -11.15 -22.22
C PRO A 28 5.10 -10.98 -21.94
N LYS A 29 5.83 -10.27 -22.82
CA LYS A 29 7.26 -9.98 -22.62
C LYS A 29 7.45 -8.96 -21.49
N ALA A 30 6.62 -7.92 -21.45
CA ALA A 30 6.63 -6.95 -20.36
C ALA A 30 6.25 -7.60 -19.03
N ILE A 31 5.21 -8.45 -19.03
CA ILE A 31 4.77 -9.21 -17.86
C ILE A 31 5.88 -10.13 -17.35
N LYS A 32 6.56 -10.88 -18.24
CA LYS A 32 7.69 -11.72 -17.84
C LYS A 32 8.78 -10.92 -17.14
N ASN A 33 9.17 -9.78 -17.71
CA ASN A 33 10.18 -8.91 -17.07
C ASN A 33 9.74 -8.43 -15.68
N ILE A 34 8.44 -8.14 -15.49
CA ILE A 34 7.87 -7.74 -14.20
C ILE A 34 7.91 -8.92 -13.20
N ILE A 35 7.55 -10.12 -13.64
CA ILE A 35 7.62 -11.34 -12.82
C ILE A 35 9.05 -11.60 -12.36
N ASP A 36 10.02 -11.51 -13.28
CA ASP A 36 11.45 -11.69 -12.99
C ASP A 36 11.97 -10.61 -12.02
N SER A 37 11.53 -9.35 -12.16
CA SER A 37 11.95 -8.25 -11.27
C SER A 37 11.28 -8.32 -9.89
N MET A 38 10.05 -8.85 -9.82
CA MET A 38 9.38 -9.19 -8.55
C MET A 38 9.95 -10.46 -7.90
N LYS A 39 10.88 -11.16 -8.56
CA LYS A 39 11.45 -12.44 -8.13
C LYS A 39 10.45 -13.58 -8.08
N PHE A 40 9.42 -13.56 -8.92
CA PHE A 40 8.45 -14.66 -9.03
C PHE A 40 8.78 -15.66 -10.15
N ASP A 41 9.94 -15.54 -10.80
CA ASP A 41 10.40 -16.37 -11.91
C ASP A 41 10.58 -17.85 -11.56
N ASP A 42 10.96 -18.14 -10.32
CA ASP A 42 11.13 -19.49 -9.76
C ASP A 42 10.20 -19.75 -8.57
N PHE A 43 9.15 -18.93 -8.42
CA PHE A 43 8.19 -19.11 -7.34
C PHE A 43 7.34 -20.36 -7.59
N ASN A 44 7.38 -21.28 -6.63
CA ASN A 44 6.59 -22.49 -6.66
C ASN A 44 5.53 -22.42 -5.56
N THR A 45 4.26 -22.47 -5.95
CA THR A 45 3.11 -22.41 -5.05
C THR A 45 2.28 -23.68 -5.14
N THR A 46 1.73 -24.11 -4.01
CA THR A 46 0.75 -25.22 -3.99
C THR A 46 -0.65 -24.75 -4.38
N PHE A 47 -0.86 -23.44 -4.49
CA PHE A 47 -2.13 -22.83 -4.85
C PHE A 47 -2.32 -22.81 -6.37
N ALA A 48 -2.89 -23.91 -6.89
CA ALA A 48 -3.06 -24.16 -8.32
C ALA A 48 -3.62 -22.97 -9.14
N PRO A 49 -4.65 -22.22 -8.68
CA PRO A 49 -5.15 -21.06 -9.44
C PRO A 49 -4.07 -20.02 -9.76
N MET A 50 -3.17 -19.76 -8.81
CA MET A 50 -2.09 -18.78 -9.00
C MET A 50 -0.89 -19.36 -9.75
N ASP A 51 -0.59 -20.65 -9.57
CA ASP A 51 0.43 -21.34 -10.38
C ASP A 51 0.06 -21.30 -11.88
N ASP A 52 -1.19 -21.64 -12.20
CA ASP A 52 -1.73 -21.59 -13.57
C ASP A 52 -1.75 -20.15 -14.11
N PHE A 53 -2.22 -19.20 -13.31
CA PHE A 53 -2.26 -17.78 -13.69
C PHE A 53 -0.86 -17.25 -14.05
N LEU A 54 0.14 -17.44 -13.19
CA LEU A 54 1.50 -16.94 -13.40
C LEU A 54 2.15 -17.53 -14.66
N LYS A 55 1.91 -18.82 -14.94
CA LYS A 55 2.39 -19.48 -16.17
C LYS A 55 1.68 -18.97 -17.42
N GLU A 56 0.38 -18.69 -17.34
CA GLU A 56 -0.38 -18.26 -18.52
C GLU A 56 -0.06 -16.83 -18.93
N ILE A 57 0.02 -15.88 -17.99
CA ILE A 57 0.17 -14.44 -18.30
C ILE A 57 1.51 -14.08 -18.97
N ILE A 58 2.53 -14.91 -18.83
CA ILE A 58 3.83 -14.73 -19.50
C ILE A 58 3.85 -15.33 -20.92
N THR A 59 2.80 -16.03 -21.33
CA THR A 59 2.70 -16.67 -22.66
C THR A 59 1.57 -16.13 -23.53
N LYS A 60 0.50 -15.60 -22.92
CA LYS A 60 -0.69 -15.12 -23.64
C LYS A 60 -1.11 -13.71 -23.19
N PRO A 61 -1.41 -12.80 -24.13
CA PRO A 61 -2.03 -11.52 -23.81
C PRO A 61 -3.37 -11.71 -23.07
N ARG A 62 -3.67 -10.77 -22.18
CA ARG A 62 -4.92 -10.68 -21.42
C ARG A 62 -5.50 -9.29 -21.57
N THR A 63 -6.81 -9.19 -21.75
CA THR A 63 -7.48 -7.89 -21.74
C THR A 63 -7.30 -7.20 -20.38
N LEU A 64 -6.94 -5.92 -20.39
CA LEU A 64 -6.84 -5.07 -19.21
C LEU A 64 -8.16 -4.35 -18.91
N GLN A 65 -9.16 -4.49 -19.78
CA GLN A 65 -10.45 -3.80 -19.66
C GLN A 65 -11.11 -3.99 -18.29
N PRO A 66 -11.22 -5.21 -17.71
CA PRO A 66 -11.86 -5.38 -16.40
C PRO A 66 -11.15 -4.60 -15.29
N MET A 67 -9.81 -4.56 -15.32
CA MET A 67 -9.02 -3.79 -14.35
C MET A 67 -9.29 -2.28 -14.51
N PHE A 68 -9.34 -1.77 -15.74
CA PHE A 68 -9.63 -0.35 -15.97
C PHE A 68 -11.05 0.03 -15.53
N GLU A 69 -12.05 -0.82 -15.76
CA GLU A 69 -13.44 -0.60 -15.33
C GLU A 69 -13.56 -0.54 -13.79
N ASP A 70 -12.86 -1.43 -13.07
CA ASP A 70 -12.82 -1.39 -11.61
C ASP A 70 -12.12 -0.13 -11.08
N ILE A 71 -10.98 0.26 -11.70
CA ILE A 71 -10.26 1.49 -11.34
C ILE A 71 -11.13 2.72 -11.59
N GLU A 72 -11.78 2.80 -12.76
CA GLU A 72 -12.66 3.89 -13.15
C GLU A 72 -13.83 4.01 -12.17
N THR A 73 -14.47 2.89 -11.84
CA THR A 73 -15.56 2.84 -10.86
C THR A 73 -15.11 3.33 -9.50
N GLY A 74 -13.97 2.84 -9.00
CA GLY A 74 -13.37 3.31 -7.75
C GLY A 74 -13.08 4.81 -7.75
N ILE A 75 -12.45 5.34 -8.80
CA ILE A 75 -12.16 6.78 -8.91
C ILE A 75 -13.44 7.61 -8.86
N ILE A 76 -14.45 7.24 -9.64
CA ILE A 76 -15.71 8.00 -9.75
C ILE A 76 -16.49 7.98 -8.42
N THR A 77 -16.53 6.84 -7.74
CA THR A 77 -17.41 6.63 -6.59
C THR A 77 -16.75 6.92 -5.25
N LYS A 78 -15.43 6.75 -5.15
CA LYS A 78 -14.70 6.75 -3.86
C LYS A 78 -13.59 7.79 -3.78
N HIS A 79 -13.04 8.24 -4.90
CA HIS A 79 -11.82 9.07 -4.92
C HIS A 79 -11.95 10.40 -5.68
N PRO A 80 -12.76 11.35 -5.18
CA PRO A 80 -12.97 12.64 -5.84
C PRO A 80 -11.69 13.49 -5.96
N ALA A 81 -10.75 13.35 -5.02
CA ALA A 81 -9.46 14.04 -5.08
C ALA A 81 -8.61 13.62 -6.30
N ILE A 82 -8.73 12.37 -6.76
CA ILE A 82 -8.06 11.91 -7.98
C ILE A 82 -8.65 12.62 -9.20
N LEU A 83 -9.98 12.75 -9.28
CA LEU A 83 -10.64 13.49 -10.37
C LEU A 83 -10.25 14.96 -10.39
N ASP A 84 -10.07 15.59 -9.24
CA ASP A 84 -9.61 16.97 -9.14
C ASP A 84 -8.17 17.11 -9.65
N PHE A 85 -7.30 16.17 -9.27
CA PHE A 85 -5.93 16.14 -9.78
C PHE A 85 -5.88 15.91 -11.29
N LEU A 86 -6.59 14.90 -11.81
CA LEU A 86 -6.59 14.57 -13.24
C LEU A 86 -7.09 15.76 -14.10
N ALA A 87 -8.14 16.45 -13.65
CA ALA A 87 -8.63 17.64 -14.33
C ALA A 87 -7.57 18.75 -14.41
N LEU A 88 -6.84 18.98 -13.31
CA LEU A 88 -5.73 19.93 -13.28
C LEU A 88 -4.56 19.48 -14.14
N ALA A 89 -4.20 18.20 -14.09
CA ALA A 89 -3.09 17.64 -14.84
C ALA A 89 -3.31 17.71 -16.35
N ILE A 90 -4.56 17.54 -16.81
CA ILE A 90 -4.95 17.78 -18.22
C ILE A 90 -4.77 19.27 -18.56
N GLN A 91 -5.30 20.18 -17.72
CA GLN A 91 -5.18 21.63 -17.95
C GLN A 91 -3.72 22.10 -18.02
N LYS A 92 -2.84 21.45 -17.24
CA LYS A 92 -1.42 21.74 -17.13
C LYS A 92 -0.55 20.96 -18.12
N GLU A 93 -1.14 20.11 -18.94
CA GLU A 93 -0.43 19.24 -19.90
C GLU A 93 0.68 18.40 -19.24
N TRP A 94 0.47 17.97 -18.00
CA TRP A 94 1.45 17.14 -17.27
C TRP A 94 1.45 15.68 -17.74
N LEU A 95 0.33 15.22 -18.29
CA LEU A 95 0.15 13.84 -18.71
C LEU A 95 0.68 13.64 -20.12
N HIS A 96 1.55 12.66 -20.29
CA HIS A 96 2.15 12.31 -21.58
C HIS A 96 2.42 10.81 -21.65
N GLU A 97 2.49 10.30 -22.87
CA GLU A 97 2.84 8.90 -23.13
C GLU A 97 4.27 8.61 -22.67
N SER A 98 4.45 7.45 -22.03
CA SER A 98 5.75 6.99 -21.55
C SER A 98 5.75 5.48 -21.38
N GLU A 99 6.86 4.82 -21.73
CA GLU A 99 7.07 3.40 -21.47
C GLU A 99 6.96 3.05 -19.98
N HIS A 100 7.25 4.01 -19.08
CA HIS A 100 7.08 3.82 -17.64
C HIS A 100 5.61 3.76 -17.23
N ILE A 101 4.72 4.49 -17.91
CA ILE A 101 3.28 4.41 -17.68
C ILE A 101 2.75 3.06 -18.17
N GLN A 102 3.18 2.62 -19.36
CA GLN A 102 2.84 1.29 -19.88
C GLN A 102 3.31 0.20 -18.91
N ARG A 103 4.55 0.28 -18.40
CA ARG A 103 5.06 -0.64 -17.39
C ARG A 103 4.25 -0.59 -16.10
N ALA A 104 3.90 0.60 -15.59
CA ALA A 104 3.08 0.76 -14.38
C ALA A 104 1.71 0.08 -14.52
N VAL A 105 1.07 0.15 -15.70
CA VAL A 105 -0.19 -0.53 -15.98
C VAL A 105 -0.02 -2.05 -15.87
N HIS A 106 1.00 -2.62 -16.50
CA HIS A 106 1.29 -4.05 -16.40
C HIS A 106 1.67 -4.48 -14.97
N THR A 107 2.44 -3.65 -14.26
CA THR A 107 2.75 -3.87 -12.84
C THR A 107 1.48 -3.87 -12.00
N THR A 108 0.53 -2.97 -12.29
CA THR A 108 -0.77 -2.89 -11.59
C THR A 108 -1.55 -4.19 -11.78
N PHE A 109 -1.56 -4.74 -13.01
CA PHE A 109 -2.23 -6.01 -13.31
C PHE A 109 -1.65 -7.20 -12.51
N VAL A 110 -0.31 -7.37 -12.52
CA VAL A 110 0.35 -8.45 -11.77
C VAL A 110 0.17 -8.24 -10.25
N LEU A 111 0.35 -7.01 -9.79
CA LEU A 111 0.26 -6.66 -8.37
C LEU A 111 -1.15 -6.88 -7.82
N GLU A 112 -2.19 -6.55 -8.58
CA GLU A 112 -3.58 -6.84 -8.21
C GLU A 112 -3.78 -8.34 -8.02
N ALA A 113 -3.39 -9.16 -8.99
CA ALA A 113 -3.59 -10.60 -8.93
C ALA A 113 -2.91 -11.24 -7.71
N VAL A 114 -1.63 -10.91 -7.48
CA VAL A 114 -0.88 -11.42 -6.32
C VAL A 114 -1.45 -10.88 -5.01
N THR A 115 -1.77 -9.58 -4.94
CA THR A 115 -2.33 -8.99 -3.72
C THR A 115 -3.68 -9.60 -3.37
N ALA A 116 -4.59 -9.71 -4.34
CA ALA A 116 -5.90 -10.30 -4.14
C ALA A 116 -5.79 -11.77 -3.72
N ALA A 117 -4.93 -12.56 -4.37
CA ALA A 117 -4.73 -13.95 -3.97
C ALA A 117 -4.15 -14.07 -2.56
N MET A 118 -3.18 -13.24 -2.19
CA MET A 118 -2.67 -13.17 -0.81
C MET A 118 -3.76 -12.76 0.19
N SER A 119 -4.68 -11.88 -0.20
CA SER A 119 -5.81 -11.47 0.64
C SER A 119 -6.87 -12.55 0.80
N ASN A 120 -7.04 -13.43 -0.19
CA ASN A 120 -8.12 -14.41 -0.25
C ASN A 120 -7.69 -15.85 0.05
N ASN A 121 -6.39 -16.12 0.15
CA ASN A 121 -5.89 -17.46 0.47
C ASN A 121 -4.75 -17.39 1.48
N HIS A 122 -4.93 -18.00 2.64
CA HIS A 122 -3.93 -17.95 3.71
C HIS A 122 -2.64 -18.69 3.34
N GLN A 123 -2.75 -19.85 2.70
CA GLN A 123 -1.60 -20.67 2.32
C GLN A 123 -0.71 -19.94 1.29
N PHE A 124 -1.32 -19.38 0.24
CA PHE A 124 -0.62 -18.57 -0.76
C PHE A 124 0.07 -17.36 -0.14
N PHE A 125 -0.58 -16.70 0.83
CA PHE A 125 0.04 -15.62 1.59
C PHE A 125 1.33 -16.06 2.30
N VAL A 126 1.32 -17.23 2.95
CA VAL A 126 2.50 -17.79 3.62
C VAL A 126 3.61 -18.11 2.62
N GLU A 127 3.27 -18.75 1.51
CA GLU A 127 4.22 -19.15 0.46
C GLU A 127 4.92 -17.94 -0.17
N VAL A 128 4.19 -16.87 -0.49
CA VAL A 128 4.79 -15.63 -1.02
C VAL A 128 5.74 -14.99 -0.01
N GLN A 129 5.36 -14.95 1.28
CA GLN A 129 6.22 -14.42 2.32
C GLN A 129 7.52 -15.22 2.49
N GLU A 130 7.40 -16.54 2.51
CA GLU A 130 8.56 -17.42 2.60
C GLU A 130 9.48 -17.27 1.39
N HIS A 131 8.90 -17.20 0.19
CA HIS A 131 9.64 -16.99 -1.05
C HIS A 131 10.48 -15.72 -1.01
N TYR A 132 9.88 -14.57 -0.69
CA TYR A 132 10.61 -13.31 -0.58
C TYR A 132 11.67 -13.34 0.52
N ARG A 133 11.39 -13.97 1.68
CA ARG A 133 12.40 -14.15 2.74
C ARG A 133 13.60 -14.95 2.23
N ASN A 134 13.37 -16.00 1.44
CA ASN A 134 14.44 -16.80 0.84
C ASN A 134 15.24 -16.00 -0.20
N LYS A 135 14.58 -15.21 -1.05
CA LYS A 135 15.24 -14.30 -2.00
C LYS A 135 16.09 -13.24 -1.29
N GLN A 136 15.56 -12.62 -0.24
CA GLN A 136 16.31 -11.68 0.60
C GLN A 136 17.56 -12.32 1.24
N ARG A 137 17.47 -13.57 1.71
CA ARG A 137 18.62 -14.31 2.27
C ARG A 137 19.73 -14.54 1.25
N ILE A 138 19.42 -14.73 -0.03
CA ILE A 138 20.43 -14.85 -1.11
C ILE A 138 21.24 -13.55 -1.22
N HIS A 139 20.61 -12.39 -1.01
CA HIS A 139 21.29 -11.09 -0.92
C HIS A 139 21.92 -10.84 0.47
N GLY A 140 21.88 -11.84 1.36
CA GLY A 140 22.49 -11.87 2.67
C GLY A 140 21.76 -11.07 3.74
N LEU A 141 20.47 -10.83 3.53
CA LEU A 141 19.54 -10.24 4.47
C LEU A 141 18.96 -11.34 5.35
N ASP A 142 19.30 -11.31 6.64
CA ASP A 142 18.85 -12.30 7.60
C ASP A 142 17.90 -11.66 8.61
N THR A 143 16.61 -11.91 8.47
CA THR A 143 15.57 -11.34 9.34
C THR A 143 15.72 -11.74 10.81
N MET A 144 16.53 -12.76 11.14
CA MET A 144 16.90 -13.10 12.52
C MET A 144 17.85 -12.07 13.16
N HIS A 145 18.48 -11.21 12.37
CA HIS A 145 19.40 -10.17 12.81
C HIS A 145 18.98 -8.77 12.28
N ILE A 146 17.87 -8.25 12.81
CA ILE A 146 17.24 -6.97 12.39
C ILE A 146 18.26 -5.85 12.12
N LEU A 147 19.15 -5.55 13.07
CA LEU A 147 20.13 -4.46 12.92
C LEU A 147 21.16 -4.73 11.81
N LYS A 148 21.62 -5.97 11.69
CA LYS A 148 22.57 -6.38 10.63
C LYS A 148 21.92 -6.30 9.27
N THR A 149 20.65 -6.70 9.18
CA THR A 149 19.85 -6.66 7.96
C THR A 149 19.50 -5.24 7.57
N PHE A 150 19.20 -4.36 8.53
CA PHE A 150 18.98 -2.94 8.28
C PHE A 150 20.23 -2.28 7.70
N LEU A 151 21.38 -2.47 8.36
CA LEU A 151 22.66 -1.91 7.91
C LEU A 151 23.04 -2.46 6.53
N ARG A 152 22.90 -3.78 6.31
CA ARG A 152 23.25 -4.39 5.03
C ARG A 152 22.33 -3.96 3.91
N SER A 153 21.01 -3.89 4.15
CA SER A 153 20.07 -3.31 3.19
C SER A 153 20.47 -1.89 2.84
N PHE A 154 20.89 -1.08 3.83
CA PHE A 154 21.33 0.31 3.62
C PHE A 154 22.56 0.40 2.74
N PHE A 155 23.58 -0.42 3.00
CA PHE A 155 24.78 -0.46 2.17
C PHE A 155 24.53 -0.96 0.74
N ILE A 156 23.48 -1.76 0.51
CA ILE A 156 23.17 -2.27 -0.84
C ILE A 156 22.27 -1.28 -1.60
N SER A 157 21.14 -0.86 -1.03
CA SER A 157 20.16 -0.04 -1.75
C SER A 157 20.44 1.46 -1.72
N HIS A 158 21.23 1.95 -0.75
CA HIS A 158 21.45 3.38 -0.48
C HIS A 158 20.15 4.19 -0.24
N ASP A 159 19.04 3.52 0.06
CA ASP A 159 17.72 4.12 0.24
C ASP A 159 17.22 3.90 1.67
N LEU A 160 17.62 4.81 2.57
CA LEU A 160 17.29 4.73 3.99
C LEU A 160 15.78 4.66 4.24
N PHE A 161 14.98 5.37 3.44
CA PHE A 161 13.53 5.45 3.64
C PHE A 161 12.85 4.15 3.26
N ASN A 162 13.12 3.59 2.07
CA ASN A 162 12.50 2.34 1.65
C ASN A 162 12.90 1.17 2.55
N ILE A 163 14.12 1.19 3.11
CA ILE A 163 14.54 0.21 4.12
C ILE A 163 13.77 0.40 5.42
N ALA A 164 13.74 1.62 5.98
CA ALA A 164 12.99 1.89 7.20
C ALA A 164 11.52 1.47 7.06
N LYS A 165 10.94 1.70 5.89
CA LYS A 165 9.59 1.25 5.54
C LYS A 165 9.42 -0.26 5.44
N ALA A 166 10.36 -0.98 4.83
CA ALA A 166 10.31 -2.44 4.81
C ALA A 166 10.28 -3.00 6.24
N PHE A 167 11.17 -2.49 7.10
CA PHE A 167 11.26 -2.90 8.50
C PHE A 167 10.02 -2.52 9.33
N SER A 168 9.36 -1.40 9.03
CA SER A 168 8.15 -0.99 9.75
C SER A 168 6.89 -1.76 9.35
N LEU A 169 6.91 -2.46 8.20
CA LEU A 169 5.79 -3.29 7.72
C LEU A 169 5.89 -4.76 8.11
N ASP A 170 7.09 -5.30 8.31
CA ASP A 170 7.27 -6.69 8.71
C ASP A 170 6.45 -7.08 9.96
N PRO A 171 6.35 -6.26 11.02
CA PRO A 171 5.48 -6.56 12.16
C PRO A 171 4.00 -6.69 11.77
N LEU A 172 3.50 -5.83 10.86
CA LEU A 172 2.13 -5.92 10.35
C LEU A 172 1.94 -7.22 9.56
N MET A 173 2.86 -7.54 8.68
CA MET A 173 2.79 -8.74 7.85
C MET A 173 2.86 -10.04 8.67
N VAL A 174 3.67 -10.07 9.74
CA VAL A 174 3.71 -11.17 10.71
C VAL A 174 2.40 -11.27 11.49
N TYR A 175 1.86 -10.14 11.96
CA TYR A 175 0.56 -10.09 12.64
C TYR A 175 -0.56 -10.62 11.75
N LEU A 176 -0.62 -10.18 10.49
CA LEU A 176 -1.58 -10.69 9.50
C LEU A 176 -1.39 -12.19 9.26
N ARG A 177 -0.16 -12.67 9.04
CA ARG A 177 0.11 -14.10 8.84
C ARG A 177 -0.46 -14.92 10.00
N VAL A 178 -0.05 -14.60 11.22
CA VAL A 178 -0.36 -15.41 12.37
C VAL A 178 -1.85 -15.34 12.69
N GLN A 179 -2.44 -14.15 12.73
CA GLN A 179 -3.84 -13.98 13.11
C GLN A 179 -4.82 -14.66 12.14
N ARG A 180 -4.47 -14.75 10.84
CA ARG A 180 -5.27 -15.43 9.82
C ARG A 180 -5.16 -16.97 9.88
N GLY A 181 -4.03 -17.48 10.37
CA GLY A 181 -3.84 -18.91 10.60
C GLY A 181 -4.51 -19.44 11.87
N LEU A 182 -5.08 -18.55 12.71
CA LEU A 182 -5.80 -18.93 13.92
C LEU A 182 -7.29 -19.14 13.62
N ILE A 183 -7.91 -20.06 14.38
CA ILE A 183 -9.36 -20.28 14.35
C ILE A 183 -10.11 -19.11 15.01
N ASN A 184 -9.47 -18.44 15.97
CA ASN A 184 -10.06 -17.35 16.75
C ASN A 184 -9.72 -15.97 16.16
N ALA A 185 -10.65 -15.02 16.27
CA ALA A 185 -10.50 -13.65 15.77
C ALA A 185 -9.46 -12.80 16.53
N CYS A 186 -8.94 -13.28 17.67
CA CYS A 186 -7.95 -12.58 18.50
C CYS A 186 -6.85 -13.55 18.97
N ILE A 187 -5.60 -13.16 18.77
CA ILE A 187 -4.43 -13.90 19.25
C ILE A 187 -4.27 -13.81 20.77
N THR A 188 -4.19 -14.95 21.43
CA THR A 188 -3.97 -15.04 22.88
C THR A 188 -2.51 -15.34 23.21
N LYS A 189 -2.13 -15.14 24.49
CA LYS A 189 -0.80 -15.54 24.98
C LYS A 189 -0.55 -17.04 24.88
N ASN A 190 -1.58 -17.86 24.97
CA ASN A 190 -1.46 -19.31 24.86
C ASN A 190 -1.13 -19.69 23.41
N ASP A 191 -1.87 -19.13 22.45
CA ASP A 191 -1.60 -19.33 21.02
C ASP A 191 -0.14 -18.97 20.69
N LEU A 192 0.34 -17.80 21.14
CA LEU A 192 1.74 -17.40 20.94
C LEU A 192 2.77 -18.35 21.54
N ASN A 193 2.48 -18.92 22.70
CA ASN A 193 3.39 -19.85 23.34
C ASN A 193 3.41 -21.20 22.61
N GLU A 194 2.27 -21.64 22.08
CA GLU A 194 2.16 -22.86 21.29
C GLU A 194 2.86 -22.73 19.94
N LEU A 195 2.56 -21.68 19.18
CA LEU A 195 3.22 -21.37 17.91
C LEU A 195 4.77 -21.30 18.07
N TYR A 196 5.24 -20.70 19.16
CA TYR A 196 6.68 -20.62 19.44
C TYR A 196 7.29 -21.97 19.82
N LYS A 197 6.57 -22.80 20.61
CA LYS A 197 7.04 -24.14 20.96
C LYS A 197 7.10 -25.06 19.74
N ASN A 198 6.17 -24.91 18.81
CA ASN A 198 6.10 -25.68 17.57
C ASN A 198 7.08 -25.19 16.50
N GLY A 199 7.75 -24.05 16.71
CA GLY A 199 8.69 -23.47 15.76
C GLY A 199 8.03 -22.71 14.59
N GLU A 200 6.72 -22.45 14.67
CA GLU A 200 5.95 -21.73 13.64
C GLU A 200 6.25 -20.22 13.65
N ILE A 201 6.67 -19.69 14.80
CA ILE A 201 7.17 -18.31 14.95
C ILE A 201 8.51 -18.29 15.67
N ASN A 202 9.37 -17.34 15.33
CA ASN A 202 10.64 -17.15 16.02
C ASN A 202 10.50 -16.22 17.25
N TYR A 203 11.59 -16.06 18.02
CA TYR A 203 11.60 -15.22 19.23
C TYR A 203 11.23 -13.76 18.97
N ILE A 204 11.68 -13.20 17.84
CA ILE A 204 11.41 -11.81 17.46
C ILE A 204 9.94 -11.65 17.09
N GLU A 205 9.40 -12.54 16.26
CA GLU A 205 7.98 -12.56 15.90
C GLU A 205 7.09 -12.71 17.15
N ARG A 206 7.44 -13.61 18.07
CA ARG A 206 6.75 -13.74 19.37
C ARG A 206 6.78 -12.43 20.18
N LYS A 207 7.92 -11.75 20.22
CA LYS A 207 8.05 -10.47 20.94
C LYS A 207 7.18 -9.39 20.30
N LEU A 208 7.18 -9.28 18.97
CA LEU A 208 6.35 -8.33 18.23
C LEU A 208 4.85 -8.58 18.46
N LEU A 209 4.43 -9.84 18.50
CA LEU A 209 3.01 -10.18 18.68
C LEU A 209 2.54 -10.07 20.13
N SER A 210 3.45 -10.09 21.11
CA SER A 210 3.09 -10.00 22.53
C SER A 210 2.36 -8.69 22.89
N THR A 211 2.63 -7.60 22.16
CA THR A 211 1.93 -6.32 22.29
C THR A 211 0.55 -6.37 21.66
N ALA A 212 0.36 -7.11 20.57
CA ALA A 212 -0.94 -7.31 19.95
C ALA A 212 -1.92 -8.03 20.90
N CYS A 213 -1.44 -9.00 21.69
CA CYS A 213 -2.25 -9.64 22.74
C CYS A 213 -2.74 -8.68 23.85
N LYS A 214 -2.05 -7.55 24.06
CA LYS A 214 -2.43 -6.56 25.09
C LYS A 214 -3.35 -5.49 24.52
N ASP A 215 -3.01 -4.97 23.34
CA ASP A 215 -3.71 -3.85 22.71
C ASP A 215 -4.99 -4.28 21.96
N GLY A 216 -5.12 -5.57 21.65
CA GLY A 216 -6.25 -6.12 20.92
C GLY A 216 -6.50 -5.39 19.61
N SER A 217 -7.74 -4.96 19.39
CA SER A 217 -8.18 -4.24 18.18
C SER A 217 -7.49 -2.89 17.96
N LYS A 218 -6.82 -2.32 18.96
CA LYS A 218 -6.14 -1.02 18.83
C LYS A 218 -4.72 -1.13 18.27
N HIS A 219 -4.16 -2.35 18.21
CA HIS A 219 -2.76 -2.54 17.82
C HIS A 219 -2.49 -2.08 16.38
N ILE A 220 -3.35 -2.48 15.44
CA ILE A 220 -3.24 -2.13 14.02
C ILE A 220 -3.27 -0.61 13.84
N ASN A 221 -4.17 0.10 14.53
CA ASN A 221 -4.32 1.55 14.42
C ASN A 221 -3.04 2.29 14.83
N LYS A 222 -2.37 1.83 15.89
CA LYS A 222 -1.08 2.41 16.32
C LYS A 222 -0.02 2.23 15.24
N LEU A 223 0.07 1.05 14.64
CA LEU A 223 1.06 0.74 13.60
C LEU A 223 0.80 1.57 12.33
N VAL A 224 -0.46 1.75 11.93
CA VAL A 224 -0.85 2.59 10.80
C VAL A 224 -0.52 4.05 11.05
N GLY A 225 -0.86 4.58 12.23
CA GLY A 225 -0.53 5.96 12.61
C GLY A 225 0.97 6.24 12.58
N ILE A 226 1.80 5.30 13.07
CA ILE A 226 3.26 5.41 12.99
C ILE A 226 3.74 5.41 11.54
N ASN A 227 3.15 4.56 10.70
CA ASN A 227 3.50 4.50 9.28
C ASN A 227 3.18 5.83 8.56
N ILE A 228 2.05 6.48 8.90
CA ILE A 228 1.71 7.80 8.37
C ILE A 228 2.69 8.86 8.88
N TYR A 229 2.95 8.88 10.19
CA TYR A 229 3.87 9.84 10.79
C TYR A 229 5.30 9.75 10.25
N GLU A 230 5.83 8.54 10.06
CA GLU A 230 7.15 8.33 9.48
C GLU A 230 7.27 8.97 8.09
N ALA A 231 6.26 8.79 7.23
CA ALA A 231 6.23 9.40 5.91
C ALA A 231 5.98 10.92 5.97
N GLY A 232 5.14 11.40 6.89
CA GLY A 232 4.94 12.83 7.12
C GLY A 232 6.20 13.57 7.60
N ILE A 233 7.06 12.89 8.37
CA ILE A 233 8.38 13.42 8.77
C ILE A 233 9.31 13.52 7.57
N LYS A 234 9.27 12.55 6.67
CA LYS A 234 10.01 12.61 5.40
C LYS A 234 9.52 13.77 4.53
N ASP A 235 8.21 13.92 4.34
CA ASP A 235 7.63 15.08 3.65
C ASP A 235 8.08 16.41 4.26
N TYR A 236 8.04 16.52 5.59
CA TYR A 236 8.49 17.72 6.30
C TYR A 236 9.97 18.04 6.05
N ALA A 237 10.83 17.03 6.16
CA ALA A 237 12.27 17.16 5.97
C ALA A 237 12.63 17.59 4.54
N ASP A 238 11.86 17.15 3.56
CA ASP A 238 12.04 17.48 2.15
C ASP A 238 11.33 18.80 1.75
N GLY A 239 10.76 19.52 2.71
CA GLY A 239 10.10 20.81 2.48
C GLY A 239 8.66 20.70 1.99
N PHE A 240 8.10 19.49 1.88
CA PHE A 240 6.75 19.21 1.42
C PHE A 240 5.69 19.36 2.54
N LYS A 241 5.67 20.55 3.15
CA LYS A 241 4.93 20.85 4.38
C LYS A 241 3.43 20.61 4.28
N THR A 242 2.79 20.98 3.17
CA THR A 242 1.34 20.77 2.98
C THR A 242 0.98 19.29 3.09
N ASN A 243 1.76 18.39 2.50
CA ASN A 243 1.48 16.95 2.58
C ASN A 243 1.78 16.38 3.96
N ALA A 244 2.80 16.90 4.65
CA ALA A 244 3.08 16.56 6.04
C ALA A 244 1.93 16.97 6.99
N MET A 245 1.27 18.11 6.74
CA MET A 245 0.07 18.52 7.48
C MET A 245 -1.08 17.54 7.29
N VAL A 246 -1.29 17.06 6.07
CA VAL A 246 -2.33 16.05 5.79
C VAL A 246 -2.01 14.73 6.50
N ALA A 247 -0.73 14.31 6.53
CA ALA A 247 -0.28 13.15 7.28
C ALA A 247 -0.62 13.28 8.79
N HIS A 248 -0.42 14.48 9.34
CA HIS A 248 -0.78 14.77 10.72
C HIS A 248 -2.28 14.60 10.96
N GLU A 249 -3.14 15.21 10.13
CA GLU A 249 -4.60 15.12 10.28
C GLU A 249 -5.09 13.67 10.20
N LEU A 250 -4.60 12.89 9.21
CA LEU A 250 -4.92 11.46 9.08
C LEU A 250 -4.56 10.68 10.35
N SER A 251 -3.43 11.01 10.96
CA SER A 251 -2.94 10.34 12.16
C SER A 251 -3.70 10.76 13.43
N GLU A 252 -4.07 12.03 13.54
CA GLU A 252 -4.87 12.53 14.65
C GLU A 252 -6.33 12.09 14.55
N ASP A 253 -6.86 11.91 13.34
CA ASP A 253 -8.18 11.31 13.14
C ASP A 253 -8.23 9.87 13.65
N ILE A 254 -7.21 9.04 13.35
CA ILE A 254 -7.09 7.69 13.94
C ILE A 254 -7.12 7.72 15.47
N LYS A 255 -6.55 8.76 16.11
CA LYS A 255 -6.53 8.86 17.57
C LYS A 255 -7.87 9.31 18.15
N ARG A 256 -8.54 10.25 17.48
CA ARG A 256 -9.86 10.78 17.89
C ARG A 256 -10.97 9.77 17.64
N HIS A 257 -10.92 9.09 16.50
CA HIS A 257 -11.91 8.14 16.02
C HIS A 257 -11.23 6.80 15.70
N PRO A 258 -10.69 6.09 16.71
CA PRO A 258 -9.98 4.83 16.47
C PRO A 258 -10.94 3.80 15.89
N PRO A 259 -10.70 3.28 14.67
CA PRO A 259 -11.57 2.27 14.10
C PRO A 259 -11.42 0.97 14.89
N VAL A 260 -12.49 0.17 14.91
CA VAL A 260 -12.42 -1.16 15.53
C VAL A 260 -11.81 -2.11 14.51
N ALA A 261 -10.62 -2.64 14.79
CA ALA A 261 -10.06 -3.75 14.02
C ALA A 261 -10.62 -5.08 14.51
N THR A 262 -11.21 -5.84 13.61
CA THR A 262 -11.66 -7.23 13.84
C THR A 262 -11.13 -8.13 12.74
N PHE A 263 -11.32 -9.44 12.88
CA PHE A 263 -11.10 -10.40 11.80
C PHE A 263 -12.42 -11.08 11.49
N LYS A 264 -12.77 -11.18 10.20
CA LYS A 264 -14.03 -11.77 9.73
C LYS A 264 -13.75 -12.73 8.58
N ASN A 265 -14.58 -13.77 8.47
CA ASN A 265 -14.58 -14.66 7.32
C ASN A 265 -15.18 -13.92 6.12
N LYS A 266 -14.33 -13.38 5.25
CA LYS A 266 -14.74 -12.57 4.10
C LYS A 266 -13.68 -12.60 3.02
N ASN A 267 -14.10 -12.82 1.78
CA ASN A 267 -13.23 -12.68 0.62
C ASN A 267 -13.11 -11.20 0.21
N ILE A 268 -11.92 -10.82 -0.23
CA ILE A 268 -11.52 -9.46 -0.56
C ILE A 268 -11.52 -9.29 -2.06
N LEU A 269 -12.58 -8.66 -2.56
CA LEU A 269 -12.80 -8.40 -3.98
C LEU A 269 -13.07 -6.91 -4.18
N PRO A 270 -12.84 -6.34 -5.38
CA PRO A 270 -13.33 -5.01 -5.69
C PRO A 270 -14.85 -4.97 -5.63
N GLU A 271 -15.40 -3.84 -5.16
CA GLU A 271 -16.84 -3.72 -4.92
C GLU A 271 -17.63 -3.82 -6.24
N ASN A 272 -18.60 -4.72 -6.29
CA ASN A 272 -19.42 -5.05 -7.47
C ASN A 272 -18.62 -5.59 -8.68
N SER A 273 -17.41 -6.12 -8.47
CA SER A 273 -16.66 -6.76 -9.57
C SER A 273 -17.32 -8.08 -10.01
N SER A 274 -17.34 -8.32 -11.31
CA SER A 274 -17.83 -9.56 -11.94
C SER A 274 -16.70 -10.38 -12.59
N ASN A 275 -15.45 -10.04 -12.27
CA ASN A 275 -14.29 -10.68 -12.87
C ASN A 275 -14.10 -12.10 -12.33
N VAL A 276 -14.21 -13.09 -13.22
CA VAL A 276 -14.10 -14.53 -12.94
C VAL A 276 -12.76 -14.92 -12.31
N PHE A 277 -11.70 -14.13 -12.49
CA PHE A 277 -10.43 -14.35 -11.80
C PHE A 277 -10.63 -14.43 -10.28
N TYR A 278 -11.46 -13.55 -9.71
CA TYR A 278 -11.69 -13.50 -8.28
C TYR A 278 -12.32 -14.79 -7.74
N ASP A 279 -13.25 -15.38 -8.48
CA ASP A 279 -13.89 -16.65 -8.09
C ASP A 279 -12.86 -17.76 -7.89
N SER A 280 -11.80 -17.77 -8.71
CA SER A 280 -10.75 -18.79 -8.67
C SER A 280 -9.79 -18.66 -7.48
N ILE A 281 -9.71 -17.49 -6.85
CA ILE A 281 -8.75 -17.21 -5.77
C ILE A 281 -9.37 -17.13 -4.38
N THR A 282 -10.68 -17.35 -4.26
CA THR A 282 -11.39 -17.32 -2.96
C THR A 282 -11.29 -18.63 -2.19
N GLU A 283 -11.30 -18.53 -0.85
CA GLU A 283 -11.44 -19.69 0.05
C GLU A 283 -12.76 -19.61 0.85
N THR A 284 -13.25 -20.76 1.32
CA THR A 284 -14.52 -20.85 2.05
C THR A 284 -14.45 -20.16 3.42
N GLN A 285 -13.28 -20.15 4.05
CA GLN A 285 -13.04 -19.58 5.37
C GLN A 285 -11.83 -18.63 5.34
N ASN A 286 -11.98 -17.49 4.66
CA ASN A 286 -10.94 -16.46 4.64
C ASN A 286 -11.06 -15.54 5.84
N LEU A 287 -10.38 -15.87 6.94
CA LEU A 287 -10.27 -14.95 8.04
C LEU A 287 -9.37 -13.78 7.62
N PHE A 288 -9.91 -12.56 7.51
CA PHE A 288 -9.17 -11.38 7.05
C PHE A 288 -9.44 -10.15 7.94
N PRO A 289 -8.48 -9.21 8.09
CA PRO A 289 -8.72 -7.98 8.83
C PRO A 289 -9.89 -7.18 8.27
N ASN A 290 -10.74 -6.75 9.18
CA ASN A 290 -11.86 -5.86 8.93
C ASN A 290 -11.65 -4.62 9.81
N VAL A 291 -11.19 -3.53 9.19
CA VAL A 291 -10.86 -2.27 9.88
C VAL A 291 -11.67 -1.15 9.26
N THR A 292 -12.74 -0.75 9.94
CA THR A 292 -13.73 0.17 9.39
C THR A 292 -13.26 1.63 9.53
N TYR A 293 -12.56 2.12 8.51
CA TYR A 293 -12.38 3.56 8.29
C TYR A 293 -13.57 4.14 7.52
N THR A 294 -13.78 5.45 7.63
CA THR A 294 -14.70 6.16 6.73
C THR A 294 -14.15 6.15 5.30
N GLN A 295 -15.04 6.24 4.32
CA GLN A 295 -14.62 6.30 2.92
C GLN A 295 -13.80 7.56 2.64
N GLU A 296 -14.10 8.66 3.32
CA GLU A 296 -13.36 9.92 3.27
C GLU A 296 -11.92 9.74 3.76
N TRP A 297 -11.73 9.03 4.88
CA TRP A 297 -10.40 8.75 5.42
C TRP A 297 -9.59 7.86 4.48
N ALA A 298 -10.19 6.75 4.00
CA ALA A 298 -9.51 5.84 3.07
C ALA A 298 -9.14 6.53 1.75
N SER A 299 -10.03 7.40 1.26
CA SER A 299 -9.80 8.21 0.08
C SER A 299 -8.64 9.18 0.27
N LEU A 300 -8.66 9.96 1.36
CA LEU A 300 -7.59 10.90 1.68
C LEU A 300 -6.26 10.19 1.93
N TYR A 301 -6.24 9.07 2.64
CA TYR A 301 -5.02 8.29 2.87
C TYR A 301 -4.42 7.80 1.55
N THR A 302 -5.26 7.35 0.60
CA THR A 302 -4.84 6.94 -0.73
C THR A 302 -4.21 8.11 -1.49
N THR A 303 -4.87 9.26 -1.55
CA THR A 303 -4.40 10.42 -2.33
C THR A 303 -3.26 11.19 -1.67
N TRP A 304 -3.20 11.21 -0.34
CA TRP A 304 -2.02 11.64 0.41
C TRP A 304 -0.80 10.79 0.06
N ASN A 305 -1.00 9.48 -0.06
CA ASN A 305 0.10 8.59 -0.44
C ASN A 305 0.50 8.73 -1.92
N MET A 306 -0.43 9.10 -2.81
CA MET A 306 -0.10 9.46 -4.20
C MET A 306 0.81 10.69 -4.25
N ALA A 307 0.48 11.74 -3.49
CA ALA A 307 1.32 12.93 -3.35
C ALA A 307 2.71 12.58 -2.78
N PHE A 308 2.75 11.78 -1.71
CA PHE A 308 3.99 11.32 -1.08
C PHE A 308 4.88 10.56 -2.08
N VAL A 309 4.32 9.57 -2.77
CA VAL A 309 5.07 8.74 -3.73
C VAL A 309 5.60 9.60 -4.87
N LEU A 310 4.79 10.50 -5.42
CA LEU A 310 5.19 11.37 -6.52
C LEU A 310 6.30 12.36 -6.13
N GLY A 311 6.23 12.92 -4.92
CA GLY A 311 7.20 13.89 -4.43
C GLY A 311 8.52 13.27 -3.97
N ASN A 312 8.49 12.08 -3.36
CA ASN A 312 9.63 11.52 -2.63
C ASN A 312 10.25 10.26 -3.25
N ILE A 313 9.56 9.58 -4.18
CA ILE A 313 9.96 8.27 -4.68
C ILE A 313 10.22 8.32 -6.18
N ASN A 314 11.34 7.74 -6.61
CA ASN A 314 11.77 7.73 -8.00
C ASN A 314 11.20 6.55 -8.81
N ASN A 315 11.06 5.36 -8.20
CA ASN A 315 10.53 4.13 -8.82
C ASN A 315 9.00 4.14 -8.98
N LEU A 316 8.45 5.13 -9.67
CA LEU A 316 7.00 5.31 -9.78
C LEU A 316 6.29 4.15 -10.50
N ASP A 317 6.95 3.54 -11.48
CA ASP A 317 6.48 2.36 -12.21
C ASP A 317 6.28 1.10 -11.34
N ILE A 318 6.88 1.09 -10.14
CA ILE A 318 6.79 -0.01 -9.17
C ILE A 318 5.93 0.39 -7.96
N ILE A 319 6.16 1.59 -7.41
CA ILE A 319 5.57 2.01 -6.14
C ILE A 319 4.21 2.68 -6.32
N PHE A 320 3.94 3.35 -7.43
CA PHE A 320 2.64 3.99 -7.68
C PHE A 320 1.49 2.97 -7.90
N PRO A 321 1.68 1.86 -8.67
CA PRO A 321 0.67 0.82 -8.90
C PRO A 321 -0.08 0.34 -7.65
N LYS A 322 0.60 0.22 -6.51
CA LYS A 322 0.00 -0.22 -5.23
C LYS A 322 -1.18 0.64 -4.74
N LEU A 323 -1.33 1.84 -5.29
CA LEU A 323 -2.40 2.78 -4.94
C LEU A 323 -3.61 2.68 -5.89
N LEU A 324 -3.43 1.99 -7.03
CA LEU A 324 -4.41 1.92 -8.11
C LEU A 324 -4.95 0.52 -8.35
N ILE A 325 -4.41 -0.52 -7.69
CA ILE A 325 -4.95 -1.87 -7.88
C ILE A 325 -6.46 -1.92 -7.48
N PRO A 326 -7.32 -2.62 -8.25
CA PRO A 326 -8.76 -2.75 -8.00
C PRO A 326 -9.15 -3.06 -6.56
N SER A 327 -8.45 -3.99 -5.91
CA SER A 327 -8.71 -4.41 -4.52
C SER A 327 -8.38 -3.33 -3.48
N ILE A 328 -7.91 -2.15 -3.90
CA ILE A 328 -7.65 -0.97 -3.07
C ILE A 328 -8.51 0.20 -3.52
N ILE A 329 -8.43 0.59 -4.80
CA ILE A 329 -9.10 1.79 -5.31
C ILE A 329 -10.63 1.63 -5.40
N ASN A 330 -11.11 0.39 -5.52
CA ASN A 330 -12.52 0.04 -5.48
C ASN A 330 -12.85 -0.87 -4.30
N ALA A 331 -12.05 -0.87 -3.24
CA ALA A 331 -12.28 -1.69 -2.05
C ALA A 331 -13.49 -1.19 -1.24
N GLU A 332 -14.22 -2.11 -0.61
CA GLU A 332 -15.06 -1.75 0.54
C GLU A 332 -14.19 -1.19 1.67
N SER A 333 -14.70 -0.20 2.42
CA SER A 333 -13.91 0.56 3.39
C SER A 333 -13.32 -0.31 4.51
N ASP A 334 -13.99 -1.40 4.85
CA ASP A 334 -13.57 -2.33 5.90
C ASP A 334 -12.43 -3.29 5.48
N ASN A 335 -12.27 -3.50 4.17
CA ASN A 335 -11.25 -4.37 3.57
C ASN A 335 -9.99 -3.60 3.18
N PHE A 336 -10.13 -2.29 2.97
CA PHE A 336 -9.10 -1.39 2.45
C PHE A 336 -7.74 -1.56 3.13
N LEU A 337 -7.68 -1.51 4.47
CA LEU A 337 -6.41 -1.45 5.17
C LEU A 337 -5.60 -2.74 5.03
N GLY A 338 -6.24 -3.91 5.17
CA GLY A 338 -5.55 -5.20 5.09
C GLY A 338 -4.89 -5.39 3.73
N THR A 339 -5.64 -5.17 2.65
CA THR A 339 -5.14 -5.23 1.27
C THR A 339 -4.05 -4.20 1.02
N ARG A 340 -4.22 -2.99 1.54
CA ARG A 340 -3.27 -1.88 1.37
C ARG A 340 -1.91 -2.18 1.99
N VAL A 341 -1.88 -2.86 3.13
CA VAL A 341 -0.64 -3.33 3.79
C VAL A 341 0.08 -4.37 2.92
N ILE A 342 -0.65 -5.36 2.40
CA ILE A 342 -0.09 -6.41 1.54
C ILE A 342 0.52 -5.81 0.26
N SER A 343 -0.24 -4.97 -0.43
CA SER A 343 0.22 -4.32 -1.67
C SER A 343 1.44 -3.42 -1.43
N LEU A 344 1.49 -2.72 -0.28
CA LEU A 344 2.66 -1.94 0.12
C LEU A 344 3.90 -2.81 0.30
N TRP A 345 3.75 -3.91 1.04
CA TRP A 345 4.85 -4.82 1.33
C TRP A 345 5.38 -5.45 0.04
N LEU A 346 4.52 -5.90 -0.87
CA LEU A 346 4.92 -6.42 -2.18
C LEU A 346 5.72 -5.39 -2.99
N SER A 347 5.23 -4.15 -3.05
CA SER A 347 5.85 -3.08 -3.85
C SER A 347 7.20 -2.64 -3.30
N ILE A 348 7.34 -2.56 -1.97
CA ILE A 348 8.62 -2.23 -1.34
C ILE A 348 9.65 -3.34 -1.58
N ASN A 349 9.24 -4.61 -1.44
CA ASN A 349 10.15 -5.73 -1.73
C ASN A 349 10.59 -5.73 -3.19
N HIS A 350 9.68 -5.48 -4.12
CA HIS A 350 10.02 -5.33 -5.53
C HIS A 350 11.03 -4.18 -5.75
N ALA A 351 10.80 -3.01 -5.14
CA ALA A 351 11.74 -1.89 -5.24
C ALA A 351 13.11 -2.23 -4.62
N LEU A 352 13.15 -2.96 -3.50
CA LEU A 352 14.40 -3.41 -2.90
C LEU A 352 15.16 -4.38 -3.80
N PHE A 353 14.49 -5.38 -4.39
CA PHE A 353 15.13 -6.33 -5.31
C PHE A 353 15.72 -5.61 -6.53
N ARG A 354 14.98 -4.67 -7.13
CA ARG A 354 15.51 -3.86 -8.23
C ARG A 354 16.75 -3.06 -7.84
N SER A 355 16.77 -2.48 -6.65
CA SER A 355 17.95 -1.77 -6.12
C SER A 355 19.15 -2.70 -5.91
N TYR A 356 18.93 -3.97 -5.56
CA TYR A 356 20.01 -4.95 -5.38
C TYR A 356 20.68 -5.36 -6.68
N GLU A 357 19.93 -5.37 -7.78
CA GLU A 357 20.40 -5.82 -9.08
C GLU A 357 21.13 -4.72 -9.87
N LYS A 358 21.20 -3.50 -9.32
CA LYS A 358 21.73 -2.31 -10.03
C LYS A 358 21.06 -2.09 -11.38
N ASP A 359 19.85 -2.62 -11.57
CA ASP A 359 18.99 -2.36 -12.72
C ASP A 359 18.31 -0.98 -12.61
N SER A 360 18.85 -0.14 -11.72
CA SER A 360 18.56 1.29 -11.58
C SER A 360 19.21 2.05 -12.74
N LYS A 361 18.84 1.73 -13.98
CA LYS A 361 18.89 2.74 -15.03
C LYS A 361 17.84 3.79 -14.66
N ASP A 362 18.32 4.90 -14.12
CA ASP A 362 17.61 6.16 -13.82
C ASP A 362 16.08 6.11 -13.91
N THR A 363 15.43 5.74 -12.81
CA THR A 363 13.99 5.98 -12.67
C THR A 363 13.77 7.45 -12.36
N VAL A 364 13.48 8.22 -13.40
CA VAL A 364 13.09 9.63 -13.29
C VAL A 364 11.57 9.68 -13.43
N GLY A 365 10.89 10.22 -12.40
CA GLY A 365 9.47 10.51 -12.47
C GLY A 365 9.14 11.55 -13.55
N PRO A 366 7.88 11.99 -13.69
CA PRO A 366 7.54 13.03 -14.65
C PRO A 366 8.38 14.29 -14.37
N ASN A 367 8.77 15.02 -15.42
CA ASN A 367 9.59 16.23 -15.29
C ASN A 367 9.01 17.24 -14.28
N ASN A 368 7.67 17.29 -14.19
CA ASN A 368 6.94 18.20 -13.31
C ASN A 368 6.60 17.56 -11.96
N LYS A 369 7.31 16.50 -11.51
CA LYS A 369 6.94 15.73 -10.31
C LYS A 369 6.72 16.59 -9.07
N GLU A 370 7.55 17.61 -8.85
CA GLU A 370 7.45 18.49 -7.68
C GLU A 370 6.20 19.37 -7.75
N GLU A 371 5.90 19.94 -8.94
CA GLU A 371 4.70 20.75 -9.15
C GLU A 371 3.44 19.88 -9.01
N MET A 372 3.46 18.68 -9.59
CA MET A 372 2.37 17.71 -9.48
C MET A 372 2.15 17.28 -8.03
N ALA A 373 3.21 16.93 -7.29
CA ALA A 373 3.12 16.56 -5.88
C ALA A 373 2.54 17.74 -5.07
N THR A 374 3.06 18.95 -5.27
CA THR A 374 2.55 20.18 -4.62
C THR A 374 1.06 20.37 -4.87
N ALA A 375 0.62 20.26 -6.12
CA ALA A 375 -0.79 20.37 -6.48
C ALA A 375 -1.64 19.29 -5.81
N TRP A 376 -1.14 18.05 -5.76
CA TRP A 376 -1.80 16.95 -5.08
C TRP A 376 -1.98 17.23 -3.59
N ALA A 377 -0.95 17.77 -2.92
CA ALA A 377 -1.04 18.11 -1.50
C ALA A 377 -2.03 19.24 -1.21
N GLU A 378 -2.11 20.27 -2.07
CA GLU A 378 -3.10 21.33 -1.91
C GLU A 378 -4.53 20.81 -2.10
N ILE A 379 -4.74 19.92 -3.07
CA ILE A 379 -6.01 19.19 -3.21
C ILE A 379 -6.29 18.39 -1.93
N ASN A 380 -5.33 17.61 -1.44
CA ASN A 380 -5.49 16.81 -0.21
C ASN A 380 -5.80 17.68 1.01
N LYS A 381 -5.21 18.88 1.16
CA LYS A 381 -5.47 19.82 2.27
C LYS A 381 -6.96 20.21 2.34
N LYS A 382 -7.60 20.40 1.18
CA LYS A 382 -9.05 20.65 1.09
C LYS A 382 -9.86 19.48 1.65
N TYR A 383 -9.51 18.24 1.29
CA TYR A 383 -10.21 17.05 1.76
C TYR A 383 -9.92 16.72 3.24
N ALA A 384 -8.70 17.01 3.72
CA ALA A 384 -8.31 16.85 5.13
C ALA A 384 -9.16 17.73 6.07
N SER A 385 -9.50 18.94 5.63
CA SER A 385 -10.35 19.86 6.40
C SER A 385 -11.75 19.29 6.67
N GLY A 386 -12.21 18.38 5.80
CA GLY A 386 -13.51 17.71 5.86
C GLY A 386 -13.59 16.50 6.78
N LEU A 387 -12.46 15.99 7.32
CA LEU A 387 -12.48 14.82 8.22
C LEU A 387 -12.98 15.12 9.65
N GLY A 388 -13.03 16.38 10.06
CA GLY A 388 -13.65 16.75 11.36
C GLY A 388 -15.14 17.13 11.24
N GLU A 389 -15.88 17.11 12.34
CA GLU A 389 -17.35 17.31 12.34
C GLU A 389 -17.88 18.76 12.13
N ILE A 390 -17.03 19.77 11.85
CA ILE A 390 -17.48 21.18 11.64
C ILE A 390 -16.69 21.90 10.52
N GLU A 391 -17.33 22.39 9.46
CA GLU A 391 -16.68 23.18 8.38
C GLU A 391 -16.41 24.64 8.81
N THR A 392 -15.16 25.02 9.15
CA THR A 392 -14.75 26.44 9.25
C THR A 392 -13.24 26.67 9.04
N CYS A 393 -12.88 27.92 8.66
CA CYS A 393 -11.51 28.48 8.63
C CYS A 393 -10.74 28.36 9.97
N GLU A 394 -11.47 28.13 11.07
CA GLU A 394 -10.92 27.94 12.41
C GLU A 394 -10.21 26.59 12.58
N LYS A 395 -10.70 25.52 11.92
CA LYS A 395 -10.01 24.22 11.88
C LYS A 395 -8.64 24.28 11.21
N LEU A 396 -8.52 25.00 10.10
CA LEU A 396 -7.25 25.13 9.41
C LEU A 396 -6.18 25.75 10.32
N LYS A 397 -6.58 26.74 11.15
CA LYS A 397 -5.69 27.35 12.15
C LYS A 397 -5.34 26.38 13.28
N ILE A 398 -6.28 25.55 13.74
CA ILE A 398 -6.04 24.52 14.76
C ILE A 398 -5.09 23.45 14.22
N LEU A 399 -5.37 22.93 13.02
CA LEU A 399 -4.51 21.97 12.33
C LEU A 399 -3.10 22.52 12.15
N GLU A 400 -2.96 23.76 11.67
CA GLU A 400 -1.65 24.41 11.51
C GLU A 400 -0.92 24.55 12.85
N LYS A 401 -1.64 24.90 13.94
CA LYS A 401 -1.06 24.99 15.28
C LYS A 401 -0.58 23.63 15.81
N ASP A 402 -1.40 22.59 15.70
CA ASP A 402 -1.10 21.25 16.19
C ASP A 402 0.02 20.60 15.37
N TYR A 403 0.00 20.79 14.05
CA TYR A 403 1.08 20.43 13.15
C TYR A 403 2.40 21.12 13.56
N ASN A 404 2.38 22.45 13.76
CA ASN A 404 3.57 23.19 14.16
C ASN A 404 4.11 22.68 15.51
N CYS A 405 3.23 22.30 16.44
CA CYS A 405 3.61 21.70 17.71
C CYS A 405 4.32 20.35 17.50
N PHE A 406 3.75 19.44 16.71
CA PHE A 406 4.33 18.12 16.46
C PHE A 406 5.66 18.21 15.70
N PHE A 407 5.72 19.00 14.63
CA PHE A 407 6.89 19.11 13.76
C PHE A 407 7.94 20.11 14.26
N SER A 408 7.73 20.77 15.41
CA SER A 408 8.79 21.48 16.13
C SER A 408 9.89 20.56 16.66
N SER A 409 9.58 19.27 16.87
CA SER A 409 10.50 18.25 17.36
C SER A 409 10.10 16.87 16.82
N PRO A 410 10.15 16.66 15.50
CA PRO A 410 9.47 15.55 14.82
C PRO A 410 10.01 14.19 15.27
N TYR A 411 11.33 14.03 15.32
CA TYR A 411 11.96 12.78 15.75
C TYR A 411 11.67 12.46 17.22
N ARG A 412 11.75 13.44 18.12
CA ARG A 412 11.43 13.25 19.55
C ARG A 412 9.98 12.80 19.73
N ASN A 413 9.05 13.45 19.03
CA ASN A 413 7.63 13.15 19.12
C ASN A 413 7.31 11.77 18.50
N PHE A 414 7.96 11.42 17.40
CA PHE A 414 7.89 10.08 16.82
C PHE A 414 8.44 9.00 17.74
N PHE A 415 9.63 9.20 18.32
CA PHE A 415 10.21 8.24 19.26
C PHE A 415 9.34 8.05 20.51
N ARG A 416 8.60 9.07 20.95
CA ARG A 416 7.61 8.92 22.02
C ARG A 416 6.49 7.96 21.60
N LEU A 417 5.93 8.11 20.40
CA LEU A 417 4.89 7.22 19.85
C LEU A 417 5.40 5.78 19.70
N VAL A 418 6.63 5.60 19.22
CA VAL A 418 7.25 4.28 19.04
C VAL A 418 7.60 3.65 20.39
N LYS A 419 8.08 4.43 21.36
CA LYS A 419 8.40 3.93 22.70
C LYS A 419 7.18 3.29 23.36
N ASP A 420 5.99 3.89 23.19
CA ASP A 420 4.74 3.36 23.75
C ASP A 420 4.34 1.98 23.16
N LEU A 421 4.86 1.60 21.98
CA LEU A 421 4.69 0.24 21.43
C LEU A 421 5.66 -0.77 22.06
N PHE A 422 6.88 -0.35 22.40
CA PHE A 422 7.94 -1.23 22.89
C PHE A 422 8.15 -1.17 24.40
N SER A 423 7.46 -0.26 25.09
CA SER A 423 7.48 -0.17 26.56
C SER A 423 6.70 -1.33 27.16
N THR A 424 7.36 -2.49 27.21
CA THR A 424 7.35 -3.44 28.34
C THR A 424 8.62 -4.25 28.34
#